data_AF-A0A1R3JB56-F1
#
_entry.id   AF-A0A1R3JB56-F1
#
_cell.length_a   1.000
_cell.length_b   1.000
_cell.length_c   1.000
_cell.angle_alpha   90.00
_cell.angle_beta   90.00
_cell.angle_gamma   90.00
#
_symmetry.space_group_name_H-M   'P 1'
#
loop_
_entity.id
_entity.type
_entity.pdbx_description
1 polymer ?
#
loop_
_entity_poly.entity_id
_entity_poly.type
_entity_poly.pdbx_seq_one_letter_code
_entity_poly.pdbx_strand_id
1 'polypeptide(L)' 'MEPFLRKQGMPVRLNKGVVELVSDFVVCEEGKPLSPESARILRLLGIKMATFRLQLICRWSPEDFELYKEALDDSDVDSA' A
#
# COMPACT_ATOMS: atom_id res chain seq x y z
N MET A 1 15.14 10.28 7.29
CA MET A 1 14.06 10.20 6.27
C MET A 1 14.59 10.39 4.86
N GLU A 2 15.29 11.50 4.58
CA GLU A 2 15.92 11.77 3.27
C GLU A 2 16.70 10.59 2.64
N PRO A 3 17.61 9.87 3.34
CA PRO A 3 18.37 8.79 2.71
C PRO A 3 17.49 7.60 2.30
N PHE A 4 16.36 7.38 2.98
CA PHE A 4 15.41 6.32 2.61
C PHE A 4 14.63 6.70 1.35
N LEU A 5 14.21 7.96 1.22
CA LEU A 5 13.51 8.47 0.04
C LEU A 5 14.44 8.49 -1.19
N ARG A 6 15.69 8.94 -1.02
CA ARG A 6 16.71 8.90 -2.09
C ARG A 6 16.96 7.46 -2.56
N LYS A 7 17.01 6.48 -1.64
CA LYS A 7 17.17 5.06 -1.97
C LYS A 7 16.01 4.49 -2.79
N GLN A 8 14.80 5.05 -2.67
CA GLN A 8 13.65 4.63 -3.47
C GLN A 8 13.52 5.40 -4.80
N GLY A 9 14.54 6.19 -5.18
CA GLY A 9 14.55 6.92 -6.45
C GLY A 9 13.92 8.32 -6.41
N MET A 10 13.45 8.79 -5.25
CA MET A 10 12.87 10.12 -5.12
C MET A 10 13.97 11.20 -5.18
N PRO A 11 13.86 12.21 -6.05
CA PRO A 11 14.86 13.26 -6.22
C PRO A 11 14.78 14.27 -5.07
N VAL A 12 15.30 13.90 -3.90
CA VAL A 12 15.30 14.73 -2.69
C VAL A 12 16.68 15.27 -2.36
N ARG A 13 16.71 16.41 -1.66
CA ARG A 13 17.91 17.03 -1.09
C ARG A 13 17.65 17.39 0.37
N LEU A 14 18.69 17.30 1.20
CA LEU A 14 18.66 17.84 2.55
C LEU A 14 19.18 19.28 2.54
N ASN A 15 18.32 20.24 2.88
CA ASN A 15 18.69 21.64 3.02
C ASN A 15 18.44 22.09 4.46
N LYS A 16 19.53 22.31 5.22
CA LYS A 16 19.47 22.73 6.64
C LYS A 16 18.54 21.87 7.52
N GLY A 17 18.51 20.56 7.26
CA GLY A 17 17.67 19.60 8.00
C GLY A 17 16.25 19.43 7.46
N VAL A 18 15.83 20.22 6.47
CA VAL A 18 14.56 20.08 5.77
C VAL A 18 14.76 19.22 4.52
N VAL A 19 13.82 18.31 4.25
CA VAL A 19 13.81 17.50 3.03
C VAL A 19 13.12 18.30 1.95
N GLU A 20 13.85 18.63 0.88
CA GLU A 20 13.35 19.35 -0.28
C GLU A 20 13.27 18.42 -1.49
N LEU A 21 12.21 18.55 -2.28
CA LEU A 21 12.07 17.88 -3.56
C LEU A 21 12.76 18.72 -4.65
N VAL A 22 13.66 18.11 -5.41
CA VAL A 22 14.49 18.79 -6.42
C VAL A 22 13.78 18.87 -7.78
N SER A 23 12.91 17.91 -8.07
CA SER A 23 12.10 17.87 -9.29
C SER A 23 10.81 17.10 -9.05
N ASP A 24 9.78 17.35 -9.86
CA ASP A 24 8.53 16.61 -9.78
C ASP A 24 8.77 15.11 -9.94
N PHE A 25 8.08 14.32 -9.11
CA PHE A 25 8.22 12.88 -9.07
C PHE A 25 6.85 12.23 -8.83
N VAL A 26 6.38 11.47 -9.81
CA VAL A 26 5.13 10.72 -9.72
C VAL A 26 5.39 9.41 -9.02
N VAL A 27 4.80 9.22 -7.83
CA VAL A 27 4.98 8.00 -7.03
C VAL A 27 4.10 6.85 -7.53
N CYS A 28 2.83 7.13 -7.82
CA CYS A 28 1.88 6.16 -8.35
C CYS A 28 0.72 6.88 -9.05
N GLU A 29 -0.02 6.15 -9.87
CA GLU A 29 -1.21 6.63 -10.58
C GLU A 29 -2.40 5.70 -10.29
N GLU A 30 -3.60 6.24 -10.39
CA GLU A 30 -4.82 5.46 -10.22
C GLU A 30 -4.94 4.36 -11.27
N GLY A 31 -5.38 3.17 -10.84
CA GLY A 31 -5.55 2.01 -11.71
C GLY A 31 -4.25 1.27 -12.07
N LYS A 32 -3.08 1.76 -11.66
CA LYS A 32 -1.80 1.04 -11.84
C LYS A 32 -1.40 0.27 -10.57
N PRO A 33 -0.87 -0.95 -10.70
CA PRO A 33 -0.34 -1.70 -9.56
C PRO A 33 0.84 -0.95 -8.93
N LEU A 34 0.90 -0.99 -7.60
CA LEU A 34 1.89 -0.25 -6.83
C LEU A 34 3.21 -1.03 -6.76
N SER A 35 4.33 -0.42 -7.18
CA SER A 35 5.64 -1.06 -7.03
C SER A 35 6.08 -1.08 -5.56
N PRO A 36 6.97 -2.01 -5.17
CA PRO A 36 7.54 -2.05 -3.82
C PRO A 36 8.22 -0.75 -3.41
N GLU A 37 8.91 -0.08 -4.33
CA GLU A 37 9.57 1.21 -4.10
C GLU A 37 8.54 2.31 -3.81
N SER A 38 7.49 2.40 -4.63
CA SER A 38 6.41 3.38 -4.45
C SER A 38 5.63 3.15 -3.16
N ALA A 39 5.35 1.89 -2.82
CA ALA A 39 4.73 1.51 -1.55
C ALA A 39 5.55 1.94 -0.34
N ARG A 40 6.89 1.79 -0.43
CA ARG A 40 7.81 2.25 0.63
C ARG A 40 7.83 3.77 0.75
N ILE A 41 7.81 4.51 -0.36
CA ILE A 41 7.70 5.98 -0.34
C ILE A 41 6.42 6.40 0.38
N LEU A 42 5.26 5.86 -0.02
CA LEU A 42 3.97 6.17 0.58
C LEU A 42 3.95 5.85 2.09
N ARG A 43 4.52 4.71 2.48
CA ARG A 43 4.67 4.33 3.89
C ARG A 43 5.53 5.32 4.67
N LEU A 44 6.66 5.76 4.10
CA LEU A 44 7.55 6.75 4.72
C LEU A 44 6.88 8.13 4.87
N LEU A 45 6.03 8.50 3.92
CA LEU A 45 5.24 9.73 3.94
C LEU A 45 3.96 9.62 4.79
N GLY A 46 3.61 8.43 5.28
CA GLY A 46 2.40 8.18 6.07
C GLY A 46 1.10 8.20 5.26
N ILE A 47 1.17 8.07 3.93
CA ILE A 47 0.01 8.10 3.03
C ILE A 47 -0.57 6.68 2.93
N LYS A 48 -1.84 6.53 3.31
CA LYS A 48 -2.56 5.24 3.27
C LYS A 48 -3.37 5.16 1.97
N MET A 49 -2.97 4.27 1.06
CA MET A 49 -3.66 4.08 -0.23
C MET A 49 -4.85 3.14 -0.19
N ALA A 50 -4.93 2.27 0.82
CA ALA A 50 -5.98 1.26 0.93
C ALA A 50 -6.66 1.33 2.29
N THR A 51 -7.98 1.09 2.29
CA THR A 51 -8.74 0.88 3.52
C THR A 51 -8.80 -0.60 3.79
N PHE A 52 -8.14 -1.05 4.86
CA PHE A 52 -8.25 -2.42 5.32
C PHE A 52 -9.64 -2.67 5.92
N ARG A 53 -10.32 -3.73 5.47
CA ARG A 53 -11.62 -4.15 6.01
C ARG A 53 -11.60 -5.66 6.22
N LEU A 54 -12.16 -6.09 7.35
CA LEU A 54 -12.39 -7.51 7.58
C LEU A 54 -13.62 -7.95 6.80
N GLN A 55 -13.44 -8.98 5.98
CA GLN A 55 -14.55 -9.69 5.34
C GLN A 55 -14.74 -11.02 6.04
N LEU A 56 -15.89 -11.19 6.69
CA LEU A 56 -16.23 -12.45 7.33
C LEU A 56 -16.65 -13.44 6.24
N ILE A 57 -15.92 -14.55 6.12
CA ILE A 57 -16.14 -15.55 5.06
C ILE A 57 -17.17 -16.58 5.54
N CYS A 58 -17.00 -17.07 6.76
CA CYS A 58 -17.91 -18.00 7.40
C CYS A 58 -17.81 -17.92 8.92
N ARG A 59 -18.76 -18.55 9.59
CA ARG A 59 -18.77 -18.80 11.03
C ARG A 59 -19.13 -20.25 11.26
N TRP A 60 -18.41 -20.87 12.18
CA TRP A 60 -18.77 -22.18 12.72
C TRP A 60 -19.16 -22.02 14.19
N SER A 61 -20.21 -22.72 14.59
CA SER A 61 -20.57 -22.95 15.99
C SER A 61 -20.89 -24.44 16.18
N PRO A 62 -20.98 -24.94 17.43
CA PRO A 62 -21.33 -26.33 17.69
C PRO A 62 -22.70 -26.75 17.12
N GLU A 63 -23.59 -25.79 16.90
CA GLU A 63 -24.97 -26.01 16.44
C GLU A 63 -25.11 -25.83 14.93
N ASP A 64 -24.27 -24.97 14.32
CA ASP A 64 -24.43 -24.55 12.93
C ASP A 64 -23.11 -24.15 12.24
N PHE A 65 -23.16 -24.17 10.91
CA PHE A 65 -22.13 -23.59 10.07
C PHE A 65 -22.79 -22.64 9.08
N GLU A 66 -22.39 -21.38 9.10
CA GLU A 66 -22.91 -20.32 8.25
C GLU A 66 -21.80 -19.81 7.33
N LEU A 67 -22.07 -19.80 6.03
CA LEU A 67 -21.18 -19.21 5.04
C LEU A 67 -21.71 -17.83 4.65
N TYR A 68 -20.90 -16.78 4.84
CA TYR A 68 -21.29 -15.39 4.51
C TYR A 68 -20.78 -14.96 3.13
N LYS A 69 -19.78 -15.65 2.57
CA LYS A 69 -19.26 -15.37 1.23
C LYS A 69 -18.88 -16.68 0.52
N GLU A 70 -19.55 -16.98 -0.60
CA GLU A 70 -19.36 -18.23 -1.38
C GLU A 70 -18.09 -18.24 -2.24
N ALA A 71 -17.58 -17.07 -2.61
CA ALA A 71 -16.35 -16.93 -3.37
C ALA A 71 -15.46 -15.84 -2.75
N LEU A 72 -14.17 -16.14 -2.61
CA LEU A 72 -13.17 -15.09 -2.49
C LEU A 72 -13.11 -14.41 -3.85
N ASP A 73 -13.38 -13.10 -3.92
CA ASP A 73 -13.16 -12.36 -5.16
C ASP A 73 -11.65 -12.41 -5.43
N ASP A 74 -11.24 -12.77 -6.66
CA ASP A 74 -9.84 -12.93 -7.08
C ASP A 74 -9.00 -11.64 -6.97
N SER A 75 -9.54 -10.55 -6.42
CA SER A 75 -8.82 -9.29 -6.18
C SER A 75 -7.70 -9.40 -5.14
N ASP A 76 -7.69 -10.48 -4.33
CA ASP A 76 -6.66 -10.73 -3.31
C ASP A 76 -5.63 -11.78 -3.72
N VAL A 77 -5.71 -12.32 -4.94
CA VAL A 77 -4.69 -13.24 -5.46
C VAL A 77 -3.66 -12.42 -6.22
N ASP A 78 -2.54 -12.11 -5.56
CA ASP A 78 -1.30 -11.73 -6.24
C ASP A 78 -1.04 -12.81 -7.30
N SER A 79 -1.31 -12.48 -8.57
CA SER A 79 -0.94 -13.32 -9.70
C SER A 79 0.58 -13.32 -9.74
N ALA A 80 1.16 -14.43 -9.26
CA ALA A 80 2.60 -14.67 -9.21
C ALA A 80 3.25 -14.67 -10.59
#